data_AF-A0A4Y2AWZ4-F1
#
_entry.id   AF-A0A4Y2AWZ4-F1
#
_cell.length_a   1.000
_cell.length_b   1.000
_cell.length_c   1.000
_cell.angle_alpha   90.00
_cell.angle_beta   90.00
_cell.angle_gamma   90.00
#
_symmetry.space_group_name_H-M   'P 1'
#
loop_
_entity.id
_entity.type
_entity.pdbx_description
1 polymer ?
#
loop_
_entity_poly.entity_id
_entity_poly.type
_entity_poly.pdbx_seq_one_letter_code
_entity_poly.pdbx_strand_id
1 'polypeptide(L)'
;MTRLSADFFYNQIIRGHGISGAFQNRMYGRDCKCQCGEDETIKHVLIECPVWAQQRDKLPKSWLVKEIHELVHLPGFKTYAVKVVKSLFDSRSAN
;
A
#
# COMPACT_ATOMS: atom_id res chain seq x y z
N MET A 1 5.21 19.20 -7.56
CA MET A 1 5.48 18.56 -6.24
C MET A 1 4.95 17.12 -6.13
N THR A 2 4.97 16.33 -7.21
CA THR A 2 4.36 14.97 -7.25
C THR A 2 5.36 13.82 -7.22
N ARG A 3 6.64 14.06 -7.58
CA ARG A 3 7.72 13.04 -7.51
C ARG A 3 8.12 12.74 -6.07
N LEU A 4 8.33 13.78 -5.26
CA LEU A 4 8.81 13.64 -3.88
C LEU A 4 7.85 12.85 -2.98
N SER A 5 6.52 13.01 -3.14
CA SER A 5 5.57 12.24 -2.30
C SER A 5 5.46 10.78 -2.74
N ALA A 6 5.51 10.49 -4.04
CA ALA A 6 5.51 9.11 -4.54
C ALA A 6 6.75 8.34 -4.07
N ASP A 7 7.92 8.98 -4.09
CA ASP A 7 9.15 8.40 -3.57
C ASP A 7 9.13 8.26 -2.04
N PHE A 8 8.54 9.22 -1.31
CA PHE A 8 8.33 9.09 0.13
C PHE A 8 7.51 7.85 0.49
N PHE A 9 6.32 7.68 -0.10
CA PHE A 9 5.46 6.54 0.19
C PHE A 9 6.11 5.21 -0.21
N TYR A 10 6.77 5.17 -1.37
CA TYR A 10 7.46 3.98 -1.82
C TYR A 10 8.63 3.58 -0.90
N ASN A 11 9.40 4.57 -0.43
CA ASN A 11 10.49 4.34 0.52
C ASN A 11 9.98 3.86 1.89
N GLN A 12 8.80 4.32 2.33
CA GLN A 12 8.16 3.84 3.56
C GLN A 12 7.71 2.37 3.43
N ILE A 13 7.22 1.94 2.26
CA ILE A 13 6.89 0.53 1.98
C ILE A 13 8.14 -0.34 2.01
N ILE A 14 9.21 0.06 1.30
CA ILE A 14 10.45 -0.72 1.21
C ILE A 14 11.08 -0.93 2.58
N ARG A 15 11.10 0.11 3.41
CA ARG A 15 11.75 0.02 4.72
C ARG A 15 10.90 -0.72 5.77
N GLY A 16 9.68 -1.16 5.44
CA GLY A 16 8.72 -1.69 6.43
C GLY A 16 8.27 -0.63 7.45
N HIS A 17 8.70 0.62 7.27
CA HIS A 17 8.32 1.76 8.09
C HIS A 17 6.98 2.29 7.57
N GLY A 18 5.90 1.59 7.90
CA GLY A 18 4.65 2.26 8.24
C GLY A 18 3.92 3.01 7.13
N ILE A 19 3.45 2.29 6.11
CA ILE A 19 2.07 2.44 5.64
C ILE A 19 1.24 1.30 6.24
N SER A 20 1.52 1.02 7.50
CA SER A 20 0.81 0.04 8.29
C SER A 20 -0.06 0.84 9.23
N GLY A 21 -1.28 0.38 9.45
CA GLY A 21 -2.19 0.93 10.45
C GLY A 21 -1.48 1.20 11.77
N ALA A 22 -0.47 0.41 12.17
CA ALA A 22 0.33 0.68 13.36
C ALA A 22 1.06 2.06 13.41
N PHE A 23 1.63 2.54 12.30
CA PHE A 23 2.33 3.84 12.27
C PHE A 23 1.34 5.01 12.18
N GLN A 24 0.21 4.80 11.50
CA GLN A 24 -0.86 5.79 11.40
C GLN A 24 -1.76 5.83 12.65
N ASN A 25 -2.02 4.70 13.32
CA ASN A 25 -2.61 4.63 14.67
C ASN A 25 -1.74 5.39 15.68
N ARG A 26 -0.41 5.26 15.58
CA ARG A 26 0.51 5.99 16.46
C ARG A 26 0.52 7.51 16.19
N MET A 27 0.22 7.93 14.97
CA MET A 27 0.16 9.35 14.57
C MET A 27 -1.24 9.98 14.70
N TYR A 28 -2.32 9.20 14.54
CA TYR A 28 -3.70 9.69 14.41
C TYR A 28 -4.73 8.98 15.31
N GLY A 29 -4.33 7.98 16.11
CA GLY A 29 -5.18 7.39 17.15
C GLY A 29 -6.45 6.66 16.69
N ARG A 30 -6.58 6.31 15.41
CA ARG A 30 -7.76 5.62 14.85
C ARG A 30 -7.48 4.15 14.60
N ASP A 31 -8.44 3.25 14.83
CA ASP A 31 -8.37 1.88 14.36
C ASP A 31 -8.33 1.86 12.82
N CYS A 32 -7.13 1.69 12.25
CA CYS A 32 -6.96 1.65 10.80
C CYS A 32 -7.48 0.33 10.23
N LYS A 33 -8.78 0.29 9.96
CA LYS A 33 -9.39 -0.70 9.08
C LYS A 33 -9.18 -0.31 7.62
N CYS A 34 -8.88 -1.29 6.79
CA CYS A 34 -8.88 -1.15 5.34
C CYS A 34 -10.31 -0.90 4.84
N GLN A 35 -10.46 -0.39 3.61
CA GLN A 35 -11.77 -0.17 2.99
C GLN A 35 -12.63 -1.44 2.88
N CYS A 36 -12.02 -2.63 2.92
CA CYS A 36 -12.74 -3.91 2.96
C CYS A 36 -13.18 -4.35 4.37
N GLY A 37 -12.83 -3.61 5.43
CA GLY A 37 -13.17 -3.92 6.82
C GLY A 37 -12.12 -4.74 7.59
N GLU A 38 -11.10 -5.27 6.91
CA GLU A 38 -9.98 -5.98 7.54
C GLU A 38 -8.93 -5.04 8.14
N ASP A 39 -7.99 -5.57 8.92
CA ASP A 39 -6.89 -4.78 9.46
C ASP A 39 -5.96 -4.27 8.35
N GLU A 40 -5.68 -2.96 8.37
CA GLU A 40 -4.87 -2.33 7.33
C GLU A 40 -3.37 -2.59 7.56
N THR A 41 -2.93 -3.78 7.17
CA THR A 41 -1.50 -4.12 7.10
C THR A 41 -0.97 -3.92 5.68
N ILE A 42 0.33 -3.67 5.53
CA ILE A 42 0.98 -3.55 4.21
C ILE A 42 0.75 -4.81 3.37
N LYS A 43 0.87 -5.99 4.01
CA LYS A 43 0.62 -7.29 3.36
C LYS A 43 -0.83 -7.37 2.87
N HIS A 44 -1.78 -7.04 3.75
CA HIS A 44 -3.19 -7.04 3.38
C HIS A 44 -3.44 -6.10 2.20
N VAL A 45 -3.12 -4.82 2.34
CA VAL A 45 -3.39 -3.79 1.33
C VAL A 45 -2.76 -4.14 -0.02
N LEU A 46 -1.49 -4.55 -0.04
CA LEU A 46 -0.75 -4.73 -1.29
C LEU A 46 -0.92 -6.11 -1.93
N ILE A 47 -1.27 -7.15 -1.17
CA ILE A 47 -1.23 -8.55 -1.65
C ILE A 47 -2.61 -9.23 -1.53
N GLU A 48 -3.33 -9.04 -0.44
CA GLU A 48 -4.51 -9.86 -0.11
C GLU A 48 -5.84 -9.12 -0.38
N CYS A 49 -5.86 -7.80 -0.20
CA CYS A 49 -7.08 -6.99 -0.18
C CYS A 49 -7.84 -7.06 -1.51
N PRO A 50 -9.11 -7.48 -1.53
CA PRO A 50 -9.87 -7.66 -2.77
C PRO A 50 -10.15 -6.34 -3.51
N VAL A 51 -10.19 -5.21 -2.79
CA VAL A 51 -10.38 -3.86 -3.36
C VAL A 51 -9.36 -3.56 -4.45
N TRP A 52 -8.14 -4.04 -4.27
CA TRP A 52 -7.02 -3.77 -5.18
C TRP A 52 -6.78 -4.88 -6.20
N ALA A 53 -7.58 -5.95 -6.20
CA ALA A 53 -7.40 -7.12 -7.07
C ALA A 53 -7.28 -6.75 -8.55
N GLN A 54 -8.18 -5.91 -9.06
CA GLN A 54 -8.17 -5.48 -10.47
C GLN A 54 -6.89 -4.70 -10.85
N GLN A 55 -6.30 -3.95 -9.90
CA GLN A 55 -5.04 -3.27 -10.15
C GLN A 55 -3.84 -4.23 -10.03
N ARG A 56 -3.90 -5.20 -9.10
CA ARG A 56 -2.89 -6.26 -8.96
C ARG A 56 -2.83 -7.18 -10.16
N ASP A 57 -3.96 -7.48 -10.79
CA ASP A 57 -4.02 -8.34 -11.97
C ASP A 57 -3.27 -7.76 -13.19
N LYS A 58 -2.96 -6.46 -13.15
CA LYS A 58 -2.12 -5.78 -14.15
C LYS A 58 -0.62 -6.02 -13.91
N LEU A 59 -0.24 -6.54 -12.75
CA LEU A 59 1.13 -6.91 -12.44
C LEU A 59 1.46 -8.29 -13.01
N PRO A 60 2.74 -8.59 -13.30
CA PRO A 60 3.16 -9.91 -13.74
C PRO A 60 2.72 -10.98 -12.72
N LYS A 61 2.04 -12.04 -13.17
CA LYS A 61 1.50 -13.14 -12.32
C LYS A 61 2.53 -13.81 -11.40
N SER A 62 3.82 -13.59 -11.63
CA SER A 62 4.92 -13.97 -10.74
C SER A 62 4.86 -13.28 -9.36
N TRP A 63 3.93 -12.35 -9.13
CA TRP A 63 3.71 -11.71 -7.83
C TRP A 63 3.09 -12.65 -6.77
N LEU A 64 2.36 -13.70 -7.17
CA LEU A 64 1.63 -14.60 -6.27
C LEU A 64 2.51 -15.43 -5.33
N VAL A 65 3.83 -15.49 -5.57
CA VAL A 65 4.77 -16.36 -4.84
C VAL A 65 5.84 -15.57 -4.08
N LYS A 66 5.71 -14.24 -4.02
CA LYS A 66 6.80 -13.34 -3.64
C LYS A 66 6.54 -12.60 -2.35
N GLU A 67 7.53 -12.61 -1.47
CA GLU A 67 7.60 -11.73 -0.30
C GLU A 67 7.59 -10.25 -0.73
N ILE A 68 7.14 -9.35 0.16
CA ILE A 68 7.01 -7.91 -0.16
C ILE A 68 8.32 -7.32 -0.70
N HIS A 69 9.47 -7.74 -0.15
CA HIS A 69 10.79 -7.28 -0.57
C HIS A 69 11.20 -7.75 -1.98
N GLU A 70 10.55 -8.76 -2.54
CA GLU A 70 10.74 -9.17 -3.93
C GLU A 70 9.78 -8.46 -4.88
N LEU A 71 8.59 -8.08 -4.38
CA LEU A 71 7.59 -7.36 -5.17
C LEU A 71 8.08 -5.98 -5.62
N VAL A 72 8.92 -5.31 -4.83
CA VAL A 72 9.52 -4.01 -5.17
C VAL A 72 10.36 -4.02 -6.45
N HIS A 73 10.82 -5.20 -6.88
CA HIS A 73 11.58 -5.38 -8.11
C HIS A 73 10.69 -5.70 -9.32
N LEU A 74 9.38 -5.90 -9.12
CA LEU A 74 8.48 -6.21 -10.21
C LEU A 74 8.19 -4.96 -11.07
N PRO A 75 8.22 -5.10 -12.41
CA PRO A 75 7.80 -4.04 -13.30
C PRO A 75 6.38 -3.57 -12.98
N GLY A 76 6.20 -2.27 -12.80
CA GLY A 76 4.90 -1.66 -12.50
C GLY A 76 4.47 -1.71 -11.02
N PHE A 77 5.16 -2.46 -10.15
CA PHE A 77 4.80 -2.55 -8.74
C PHE A 77 4.91 -1.22 -8.01
N LYS A 78 5.99 -0.44 -8.25
CA LYS A 78 6.12 0.92 -7.70
C LYS A 78 4.92 1.80 -8.02
N THR A 79 4.48 1.77 -9.28
CA THR A 79 3.32 2.55 -9.74
C THR A 79 2.03 2.09 -9.09
N TYR A 80 1.83 0.78 -8.98
CA TYR A 80 0.69 0.17 -8.28
C TYR A 80 0.68 0.59 -6.80
N ALA A 81 1.77 0.35 -6.08
CA ALA A 81 1.90 0.65 -4.66
C ALA A 81 1.65 2.14 -4.36
N VAL A 82 2.24 3.05 -5.15
CA VAL A 82 1.99 4.49 -5.00
C VAL A 82 0.52 4.85 -5.22
N LYS A 83 -0.16 4.23 -6.19
CA LYS A 83 -1.59 4.50 -6.45
C LYS A 83 -2.47 4.06 -5.28
N VAL A 84 -2.24 2.85 -4.77
CA VAL A 84 -2.97 2.30 -3.61
C VAL A 84 -2.83 3.23 -2.41
N VAL A 85 -1.59 3.61 -2.08
CA VAL A 85 -1.31 4.48 -0.93
C VAL A 85 -1.92 5.86 -1.08
N LYS A 86 -1.79 6.47 -2.25
CA LYS A 86 -2.41 7.77 -2.52
C LYS A 86 -3.92 7.69 -2.34
N SER A 87 -4.55 6.65 -2.89
CA SER A 87 -6.00 6.45 -2.73
C SER A 87 -6.41 6.26 -1.26
N LEU A 88 -5.61 5.54 -0.46
CA LEU A 88 -5.85 5.41 0.98
C LEU A 88 -5.70 6.76 1.70
N PHE A 89 -4.66 7.53 1.37
CA PHE A 89 -4.44 8.86 1.94
C PHE A 89 -5.55 9.87 1.59
N ASP A 90 -5.96 9.90 0.31
CA ASP A 90 -7.00 10.79 -0.19
C ASP A 90 -8.35 10.45 0.47
N SER A 91 -8.68 9.16 0.60
CA SER A 91 -9.91 8.71 1.26
C SER A 91 -10.01 9.12 2.74
N ARG A 92 -8.87 9.42 3.38
CA ARG A 92 -8.78 9.83 4.78
C ARG A 92 -8.69 11.33 4.97
N SER A 93 -8.29 12.05 3.91
CA SER A 93 -8.26 13.52 3.90
C SER A 93 -9.62 14.11 3.52
N ALA A 94 -10.51 13.30 2.94
CA ALA A 94 -11.87 13.65 2.59
C ALA A 94 -12.90 13.46 3.72
N ASN A 95 -12.48 12.90 4.86
CA ASN A 95 -13.26 12.73 6.11
C ASN A 95 -12.68 13.62 7.21
#